data_AF-A0A4P5VWA6-F1
#
_entry.id   AF-A0A4P5VWA6-F1
#
_cell.length_a   1.000
_cell.length_b   1.000
_cell.length_c   1.000
_cell.angle_alpha   90.00
_cell.angle_beta   90.00
_cell.angle_gamma   90.00
#
_symmetry.space_group_name_H-M   'P 1'
#
loop_
_entity.id
_entity.type
_entity.pdbx_description
1 polymer ?
#
loop_
_entity_poly.entity_id
_entity_poly.type
_entity_poly.pdbx_seq_one_letter_code
_entity_poly.pdbx_strand_id
1 'polypeptide(L)' 'MSNVVLKADGTVKLPADVRRAAGFKPGDRFTWVPRGNTIVLVPVLTIAQLRGIAEGADTSSLREP' A
#
# COMPACT_ATOMS: atom_id res chain seq x y z
N MET A 1 13.91 9.11 11.05
CA MET A 1 13.47 9.83 9.84
C MET A 1 14.43 9.45 8.73
N SER A 2 13.94 8.76 7.71
CA SER A 2 14.78 8.17 6.66
C SER A 2 14.60 8.99 5.39
N ASN A 3 15.58 9.85 5.10
CA ASN A 3 15.54 10.73 3.94
C ASN A 3 15.96 9.95 2.69
N VAL A 4 15.20 10.08 1.62
CA VAL A 4 15.47 9.44 0.33
C VAL A 4 15.63 10.51 -0.74
N VAL A 5 16.61 10.30 -1.62
CA VAL A 5 16.88 11.21 -2.74
C VAL A 5 16.18 10.68 -3.98
N LEU A 6 15.45 11.55 -4.67
CA LEU A 6 14.93 11.28 -6.00
C LEU A 6 16.10 11.27 -6.98
N LYS A 7 16.31 10.14 -7.63
CA LYS A 7 17.33 10.03 -8.68
C LYS A 7 16.83 10.69 -9.98
N ALA A 8 17.76 11.01 -10.88
CA ALA A 8 17.46 11.63 -12.17
C ALA A 8 16.55 10.76 -13.08
N ASP A 9 16.51 9.44 -12.82
CA ASP A 9 15.63 8.48 -13.50
C ASP A 9 14.20 8.45 -12.90
N GLY A 10 13.91 9.29 -11.91
CA GLY A 10 12.63 9.32 -11.21
C GLY A 10 12.46 8.22 -10.16
N THR A 11 13.48 7.40 -9.90
CA THR A 11 13.39 6.29 -8.95
C THR A 11 13.65 6.76 -7.53
N VAL A 12 12.78 6.37 -6.58
CA VAL A 12 13.01 6.49 -5.14
C VAL A 12 13.31 5.12 -4.56
N LYS A 13 14.48 4.95 -3.94
CA LYS A 13 14.86 3.69 -3.31
C LYS A 13 14.17 3.57 -1.96
N LEU A 14 13.36 2.53 -1.78
CA LEU A 14 12.72 2.25 -0.50
C LEU A 14 13.79 1.86 0.56
N PRO A 15 13.86 2.58 1.70
CA PRO A 15 14.79 2.28 2.77
C PRO A 15 14.52 0.92 3.43
N ALA A 16 15.58 0.25 3.88
CA ALA A 16 15.50 -1.12 4.42
C ALA A 16 14.80 -1.20 5.79
N ASP A 17 14.81 -0.12 6.56
CA ASP A 17 14.07 0.08 7.80
C ASP A 17 12.57 0.18 7.54
N VAL A 18 12.14 0.99 6.56
CA VAL A 18 10.73 1.10 6.15
C VAL A 18 10.23 -0.24 5.61
N ARG A 19 11.03 -0.91 4.77
CA ARG A 19 10.71 -2.25 4.23
C ARG A 19 10.47 -3.27 5.34
N ARG A 20 11.31 -3.28 6.38
CA ARG A 20 11.20 -4.23 7.51
C ARG A 20 10.03 -3.91 8.42
N ALA A 21 9.84 -2.63 8.77
CA ALA A 21 8.74 -2.21 9.63
C ALA A 21 7.37 -2.48 9.00
N ALA A 22 7.25 -2.30 7.68
CA ALA A 22 6.00 -2.53 6.95
C ALA A 22 5.83 -3.98 6.45
N GLY A 23 6.83 -4.85 6.64
CA GLY A 23 6.76 -6.27 6.24
C GLY A 23 6.71 -6.52 4.73
N PHE A 24 7.14 -5.55 3.91
CA PHE A 24 7.06 -5.66 2.44
C PHE A 24 8.04 -6.71 1.90
N LYS A 25 7.57 -7.50 0.94
CA LYS A 25 8.32 -8.59 0.31
C LYS A 25 8.73 -8.24 -1.12
N PRO A 26 9.86 -8.78 -1.62
CA PRO A 26 10.18 -8.69 -3.03
C PRO A 26 9.06 -9.29 -3.88
N GLY A 27 8.56 -8.53 -4.86
CA GLY A 27 7.43 -8.92 -5.72
C GLY A 27 6.10 -8.27 -5.36
N ASP A 28 5.99 -7.62 -4.19
CA ASP A 28 4.82 -6.81 -3.85
C ASP A 28 4.70 -5.64 -4.83
N ARG A 29 3.47 -5.41 -5.32
CA ARG A 29 3.16 -4.27 -6.20
C ARG A 29 2.63 -3.13 -5.35
N PHE A 30 3.04 -1.92 -5.67
CA PHE A 30 2.59 -0.72 -4.98
C PHE A 30 2.06 0.30 -5.98
N THR A 31 1.13 1.13 -5.52
CA THR A 31 0.65 2.30 -6.27
C THR A 31 0.86 3.57 -5.46
N TRP A 32 1.12 4.66 -6.17
CA TRP A 32 1.29 5.98 -5.59
C TRP A 32 -0.04 6.72 -5.64
N VAL A 33 -0.56 7.08 -4.48
CA VAL A 33 -1.81 7.84 -4.36
C VAL A 33 -1.47 9.25 -3.89
N PRO A 34 -1.63 10.29 -4.73
CA PRO A 34 -1.46 11.66 -4.30
C PRO A 34 -2.58 12.03 -3.32
N ARG A 35 -2.21 12.60 -2.17
CA ARG A 35 -3.13 13.15 -1.17
C ARG A 35 -2.66 14.55 -0.77
N GLY A 36 -3.18 15.56 -1.48
CA GLY A 36 -2.81 16.95 -1.28
C GLY A 36 -1.30 17.14 -1.46
N ASN A 37 -0.61 17.48 -0.36
CA ASN A 37 0.83 17.71 -0.35
C ASN A 37 1.66 16.47 0.01
N THR A 38 1.04 15.29 0.05
CA THR A 38 1.68 14.02 0.40
C THR A 38 1.44 12.99 -0.68
N ILE A 39 2.36 12.03 -0.80
CA ILE A 39 2.16 10.84 -1.63
C ILE A 39 2.10 9.65 -0.69
N VAL A 40 1.04 8.87 -0.82
CA VAL A 40 0.84 7.63 -0.06
C VAL A 40 1.21 6.45 -0.94
N LEU A 41 2.13 5.63 -0.48
CA LEU A 41 2.46 4.35 -1.11
C LEU A 41 1.54 3.28 -0.52
N VAL A 42 0.70 2.66 -1.34
CA VAL A 42 -0.20 1.59 -0.90
C VAL A 42 0.05 0.30 -1.68
N PRO A 43 0.00 -0.87 -1.02
CA PRO A 43 0.14 -2.15 -1.71
C PRO A 43 -1.09 -2.39 -2.59
N VAL A 44 -0.85 -2.87 -3.82
CA VAL A 44 -1.90 -3.28 -4.75
C VAL A 44 -2.20 -4.75 -4.45
N LEU A 45 -3.31 -4.98 -3.77
CA LEU A 45 -3.83 -6.31 -3.53
C LEU A 45 -4.49 -6.85 -4.81
N THR A 46 -4.20 -8.09 -5.15
CA THR A 46 -4.87 -8.81 -6.23
C THR A 46 -6.26 -9.27 -5.79
N ILE A 47 -7.18 -9.48 -6.73
CA ILE A 47 -8.53 -10.01 -6.43
C ILE A 47 -8.45 -11.34 -5.66
N ALA A 48 -7.45 -12.17 -5.96
CA ALA A 48 -7.20 -13.41 -5.24
C ALA A 48 -6.84 -13.19 -3.76
N GLN A 49 -6.10 -12.12 -3.44
CA GLN A 49 -5.76 -11.74 -2.05
C GLN A 49 -6.94 -11.08 -1.32
N LEU A 50 -7.86 -10.46 -2.06
CA LEU A 50 -9.09 -9.88 -1.51
C LEU A 50 -10.18 -10.94 -1.24
N ARG A 51 -10.13 -12.07 -1.96
CA ARG A 51 -11.08 -13.17 -1.80
C ARG A 51 -10.89 -13.80 -0.41
N GLY A 52 -11.91 -13.69 0.45
CA GLY A 52 -11.91 -14.21 1.82
C GLY A 52 -11.75 -13.13 2.91
N ILE A 53 -11.40 -11.88 2.57
CA ILE A 53 -11.31 -10.79 3.56
C ILE A 53 -12.69 -10.43 4.14
N ALA A 54 -13.74 -10.57 3.33
CA ALA A 54 -15.12 -10.30 3.73
C ALA A 54 -15.85 -11.56 4.25
N GLU A 55 -15.17 -12.70 4.34
CA GLU A 55 -15.78 -13.94 4.82
C GLU A 55 -16.08 -13.82 6.32
N GLY A 56 -17.37 -13.76 6.68
CA GLY A 56 -17.82 -13.52 8.05
C GLY A 56 -17.98 -12.04 8.43
N ALA A 57 -17.91 -11.10 7.47
CA ALA A 57 -18.22 -9.70 7.74
C ALA A 57 -19.70 -9.53 8.11
N ASP A 58 -19.95 -8.83 9.22
CA ASP A 58 -21.31 -8.53 9.69
C ASP A 58 -22.00 -7.55 8.72
N THR A 59 -23.08 -8.02 8.09
CA THR A 59 -23.89 -7.28 7.12
C THR A 59 -25.10 -6.58 7.76
N SER A 60 -25.21 -6.58 9.09
CA SER A 60 -26.35 -6.01 9.81
C SER A 60 -26.54 -4.49 9.64
N SER A 61 -25.50 -3.76 9.28
CA SER A 61 -25.52 -2.29 9.11
C SER A 61 -25.00 -1.87 7.73
N LEU A 62 -25.41 -2.59 6.68
CA LEU A 62 -25.19 -2.12 5.31
C LEU A 62 -25.97 -0.82 5.09
N ARG A 63 -25.37 0.14 4.36
CA ARG A 63 -26.06 1.35 3.92
C ARG A 63 -27.28 0.90 3.09
N GLU A 64 -28.47 1.28 3.55
CA GLU A 64 -29.73 0.98 2.88
C GLU A 64 -29.70 1.46 1.41
N PRO A 65 -30.32 0.72 0.47
CA PRO A 65 -30.33 1.05 -0.95
C PRO A 65 -31.11 2.33 -1.29
#